data_AF-A0A9W8LZR8-F1
#
_entry.id   AF-A0A9W8LZR8-F1
#
_cell.length_a   1.000
_cell.length_b   1.000
_cell.length_c   1.000
_cell.angle_alpha   90.00
_cell.angle_beta   90.00
_cell.angle_gamma   90.00
#
_symmetry.space_group_name_H-M   'P 1'
#
loop_
_entity.id
_entity.type
_entity.pdbx_description
1 polymer ?
#
loop_
_entity_poly.entity_id
_entity_poly.type
_entity_poly.pdbx_seq_one_letter_code
_entity_poly.pdbx_strand_id
1 'polypeptide(L)'
;MVLRVGCVPEHFSAPLMYAVENGMFLDEKIELVECKLGTGDMVKRVVAGELDVAICVTEGLVAGIGNNQDAQLKLFGTYVESPLRKY
;
A
#
# COMPACT_ATOMS: atom_id res chain seq x y z
N MET A 1 -6.95 -2.23 17.45
CA MET A 1 -6.73 -1.08 16.55
C MET A 1 -7.14 -1.52 15.15
N VAL A 2 -7.55 -0.62 14.25
CA VAL A 2 -7.82 -0.98 12.84
C VAL A 2 -6.67 -0.41 12.01
N LEU A 3 -6.05 -1.24 11.18
CA LEU A 3 -4.98 -0.85 10.28
C LEU A 3 -5.57 -0.55 8.90
N ARG A 4 -5.49 0.71 8.45
CA ARG A 4 -5.99 1.14 7.14
C ARG A 4 -4.91 0.96 6.08
N VAL A 5 -5.12 0.00 5.18
CA VAL A 5 -4.15 -0.39 4.16
C VAL A 5 -4.66 0.04 2.79
N GLY A 6 -3.93 0.97 2.17
CA GLY A 6 -4.20 1.42 0.81
C GLY A 6 -3.60 0.48 -0.23
N CYS A 7 -4.42 0.07 -1.21
CA CYS A 7 -3.94 -0.66 -2.38
C CYS A 7 -4.73 -0.28 -3.64
N VAL A 8 -4.11 -0.46 -4.80
CA VAL A 8 -4.81 -0.36 -6.10
C VAL A 8 -5.52 -1.70 -6.32
N PRO A 9 -6.83 -1.73 -6.66
CA PRO A 9 -7.60 -2.96 -6.89
C PRO A 9 -7.22 -3.63 -8.22
N GLU A 10 -6.00 -4.15 -8.27
CA GLU A 10 -5.40 -4.83 -9.42
C GLU A 10 -4.90 -6.23 -9.04
N HIS A 11 -4.48 -7.03 -10.03
CA HIS A 11 -4.02 -8.41 -9.85
C HIS A 11 -2.94 -8.58 -8.76
N PHE A 12 -2.05 -7.60 -8.58
CA PHE A 12 -1.06 -7.63 -7.51
C PHE A 12 -1.66 -7.57 -6.10
N SER A 13 -2.79 -6.89 -5.93
CA SER A 13 -3.47 -6.77 -4.64
C SER A 13 -4.31 -8.01 -4.28
N ALA A 14 -4.50 -8.95 -5.22
CA ALA A 14 -5.34 -10.13 -5.02
C ALA A 14 -4.96 -11.00 -3.79
N PRO A 15 -3.66 -11.27 -3.50
CA PRO A 15 -3.28 -12.00 -2.30
C PRO A 15 -3.71 -11.29 -1.01
N LEU A 16 -3.56 -9.96 -0.94
CA LEU A 16 -3.98 -9.17 0.22
C LEU A 16 -5.50 -9.18 0.37
N MET A 17 -6.25 -8.95 -0.72
CA MET A 17 -7.72 -8.96 -0.71
C MET A 17 -8.24 -10.32 -0.24
N TYR A 18 -7.71 -11.41 -0.80
CA TYR A 18 -8.06 -12.78 -0.41
C TYR A 18 -7.78 -13.03 1.08
N ALA A 19 -6.63 -12.60 1.59
CA ALA A 19 -6.27 -12.78 2.99
C ALA A 19 -7.21 -12.04 3.95
N VAL A 20 -7.64 -10.81 3.58
CA VAL A 20 -8.61 -10.04 4.37
C VAL A 20 -10.00 -10.68 4.33
N GLU A 21 -10.48 -11.05 3.14
CA GLU A 21 -11.79 -11.68 2.95
C GLU A 21 -11.93 -13.02 3.71
N ASN A 22 -10.83 -13.77 3.83
CA ASN A 22 -10.81 -15.07 4.51
C ASN A 22 -10.36 -14.99 5.97
N GLY A 23 -10.21 -13.78 6.54
CA GLY A 23 -9.85 -13.61 7.95
C GLY A 23 -8.50 -14.21 8.33
N MET A 24 -7.51 -14.17 7.41
CA MET A 24 -6.18 -14.74 7.64
C MET A 24 -5.31 -13.90 8.59
N PHE A 25 -5.77 -12.71 8.97
CA PHE A 25 -5.15 -11.86 9.98
C PHE A 25 -5.80 -12.17 11.33
N LEU A 26 -5.10 -12.95 12.16
CA LEU A 26 -5.64 -13.49 13.42
C LEU A 26 -5.93 -12.39 14.45
N ASP A 27 -4.93 -11.56 14.75
CA ASP A 27 -4.97 -10.60 15.86
C ASP A 27 -5.20 -9.16 15.39
N GLU A 28 -5.18 -8.91 14.08
CA GLU A 28 -5.21 -7.57 13.50
C GLU A 28 -6.48 -7.34 12.68
N LYS A 29 -7.15 -6.21 12.91
CA LYS A 29 -8.25 -5.75 12.05
C LYS A 29 -7.69 -4.93 10.91
N ILE A 30 -7.79 -5.44 9.69
CA ILE A 30 -7.37 -4.73 8.48
C ILE A 30 -8.58 -4.15 7.77
N GLU A 31 -8.51 -2.86 7.45
CA GLU A 31 -9.43 -2.17 6.55
C GLU A 31 -8.71 -1.91 5.23
N LEU A 32 -9.21 -2.50 4.14
CA LEU A 32 -8.69 -2.23 2.80
C LEU A 32 -9.32 -0.98 2.22
N VAL A 33 -8.47 -0.08 1.74
CA VAL A 33 -8.88 1.18 1.13
C VAL A 33 -8.46 1.18 -0.33
N GLU A 34 -9.44 1.11 -1.23
CA GLU A 34 -9.18 1.16 -2.67
C GLU A 34 -8.65 2.52 -3.10
N CYS A 35 -7.44 2.55 -3.68
CA CYS A 35 -6.77 3.76 -4.14
C CYS A 35 -6.60 3.73 -5.67
N LYS A 36 -7.68 4.05 -6.39
CA LYS A 36 -7.75 3.95 -7.87
C LYS A 36 -6.79 4.90 -8.61
N LEU A 37 -6.34 5.95 -7.95
CA LEU A 37 -5.40 6.95 -8.51
C LEU A 37 -3.92 6.53 -8.37
N GLY A 38 -3.64 5.38 -7.73
CA GLY A 38 -2.30 4.82 -7.64
C GLY A 38 -1.42 5.42 -6.54
N THR A 39 -0.11 5.26 -6.69
CA THR A 39 0.89 5.55 -5.64
C THR A 39 0.91 7.00 -5.19
N GLY A 40 0.76 7.96 -6.10
CA GLY A 40 0.79 9.39 -5.74
C GLY A 40 -0.35 9.79 -4.80
N ASP A 41 -1.54 9.21 -4.98
CA ASP A 41 -2.68 9.40 -4.09
C ASP A 41 -2.43 8.75 -2.72
N MET A 42 -1.99 7.50 -2.70
CA MET A 42 -1.66 6.78 -1.47
C MET A 42 -0.61 7.51 -0.62
N VAL A 43 0.46 8.04 -1.24
CA VAL A 43 1.47 8.84 -0.53
C VAL A 43 0.84 10.05 0.15
N LYS A 44 0.01 10.83 -0.54
CA LYS A 44 -0.67 11.99 0.07
C LYS A 44 -1.54 11.59 1.26
N ARG A 45 -2.27 10.47 1.12
CA ARG A 45 -3.16 9.96 2.16
C ARG A 45 -2.42 9.41 3.37
N VAL A 46 -1.26 8.78 3.19
CA VAL A 46 -0.37 8.39 4.30
C VAL A 46 0.16 9.63 5.02
N VAL A 47 0.64 10.64 4.29
CA VAL A 47 1.12 11.90 4.87
C VAL A 47 0.02 12.65 5.64
N ALA A 48 -1.23 12.59 5.15
CA ALA A 48 -2.39 13.18 5.80
C ALA A 48 -2.93 12.34 6.99
N GLY A 49 -2.37 11.14 7.26
CA GLY A 49 -2.85 10.25 8.31
C GLY A 49 -4.17 9.55 8.00
N GLU A 50 -4.58 9.51 6.74
CA GLU A 50 -5.77 8.79 6.25
C GLU A 50 -5.51 7.30 6.01
N LEU A 51 -4.25 6.93 5.76
CA LEU A 51 -3.77 5.56 5.60
C LEU A 51 -2.61 5.32 6.56
N ASP A 52 -2.52 4.09 7.07
CA ASP A 52 -1.42 3.66 7.94
C ASP A 52 -0.33 2.95 7.13
N VAL A 53 -0.75 2.18 6.11
CA VAL A 53 0.13 1.45 5.19
C VAL A 53 -0.36 1.64 3.76
N ALA A 54 0.57 1.71 2.79
CA ALA A 54 0.25 1.75 1.37
C ALA A 54 1.11 0.77 0.58
N ILE A 55 0.49 0.02 -0.31
CA ILE A 55 1.19 -0.83 -1.29
C ILE A 55 1.40 -0.02 -2.56
N CYS A 56 2.63 0.46 -2.74
CA CYS A 56 3.03 1.36 -3.81
C CYS A 56 3.95 0.67 -4.83
N VAL A 57 4.03 1.24 -6.03
CA VAL A 57 5.14 0.91 -6.95
C VAL A 57 6.43 1.51 -6.40
N THR A 58 7.53 0.78 -6.51
CA THR A 58 8.81 1.11 -5.88
C THR A 58 9.29 2.50 -6.29
N GLU A 59 9.31 2.81 -7.59
CA GLU A 59 9.76 4.08 -8.12
C GLU A 59 8.89 5.25 -7.64
N GLY A 60 7.57 5.04 -7.57
CA GLY A 60 6.62 6.04 -7.09
C GLY A 60 6.78 6.34 -5.60
N LEU A 61 7.03 5.31 -4.78
CA LEU A 61 7.29 5.49 -3.35
C LEU A 61 8.63 6.20 -3.11
N VAL A 62 9.69 5.81 -3.82
CA VAL A 62 11.01 6.44 -3.70
C VAL A 62 10.92 7.93 -4.08
N ALA A 63 10.24 8.27 -5.17
CA ALA A 63 9.98 9.66 -5.54
C ALA A 63 9.12 10.39 -4.49
N GLY A 64 8.11 9.71 -3.94
CA GLY A 64 7.26 10.23 -2.86
C GLY A 64 8.04 10.60 -1.61
N ILE A 65 8.96 9.73 -1.16
CA ILE A 65 9.84 9.99 -0.01
C ILE A 65 10.74 11.19 -0.29
N GLY A 66 11.37 11.24 -1.46
CA GLY A 66 12.26 12.36 -1.83
C GLY A 66 11.57 13.73 -1.86
N ASN A 67 10.28 13.76 -2.22
CA ASN A 67 9.47 14.97 -2.27
C ASN A 67 8.79 15.34 -0.93
N ASN A 68 8.82 14.45 0.07
CA ASN A 68 8.16 14.66 1.37
C ASN A 68 9.14 14.34 2.51
N GLN A 69 10.31 14.99 2.53
CA GLN A 69 11.39 14.68 3.47
C GLN A 69 11.00 14.92 4.95
N ASP A 70 10.10 15.86 5.20
CA ASP A 70 9.58 16.15 6.54
C ASP A 70 8.45 15.20 6.96
N ALA A 71 7.88 14.45 6.02
CA ALA A 71 6.88 13.46 6.33
C ALA A 71 7.54 12.17 6.84
N GLN A 72 6.94 11.52 7.83
CA GLN A 72 7.41 10.23 8.35
C GLN A 72 7.04 9.06 7.41
N LEU A 73 7.33 9.19 6.12
CA LEU A 73 7.12 8.16 5.12
C LEU A 73 8.34 7.24 5.05
N LYS A 74 8.15 5.93 5.23
CA LYS A 74 9.24 4.94 5.25
C LYS A 74 8.92 3.77 4.34
N LEU A 75 9.90 3.34 3.55
CA LEU A 75 9.88 2.04 2.89
C LEU A 75 10.31 0.98 3.91
N PHE A 76 9.44 0.01 4.19
CA PHE A 76 9.68 -1.00 5.23
C PHE A 76 9.66 -2.44 4.71
N GLY A 77 9.36 -2.69 3.43
CA GLY A 77 9.35 -4.03 2.87
C GLY A 77 9.05 -4.07 1.37
N THR A 78 9.26 -5.24 0.79
CA THR A 78 8.95 -5.56 -0.61
C THR A 78 7.72 -6.45 -0.66
N TYR A 79 6.68 -6.03 -1.39
CA TYR A 79 5.45 -6.80 -1.56
C TYR A 79 5.47 -7.69 -2.82
N VAL A 80 6.06 -7.21 -3.91
CA VAL A 80 6.28 -7.97 -5.15
C VAL A 80 7.75 -7.90 -5.50
N GLU A 81 8.42 -9.05 -5.59
CA GLU A 81 9.84 -9.15 -5.94
C GLU A 81 10.05 -9.33 -7.45
N SER A 82 9.17 -10.08 -8.11
CA SER A 82 9.29 -10.37 -9.54
C SER A 82 8.82 -9.20 -10.40
N PRO A 83 9.50 -8.89 -11.52
CA PRO A 83 8.97 -7.95 -12.49
C PRO A 83 7.65 -8.48 -13.09
N LEU A 84 6.79 -7.56 -13.54
CA LEU A 84 5.62 -7.92 -14.33
C LEU A 84 6.09 -8.64 -15.61
N ARG A 85 5.87 -9.96 -15.71
CA ARG A 85 6.16 -10.71 -16.94
C ARG A 85 5.24 -10.20 -18.05
N LYS A 86 5.78 -9.40 -18.96
CA LYS A 86 5.21 -9.21 -20.29
C LYS A 86 5.67 -10.40 -21.12
N TYR A 87 4.75 -11.30 -21.45
CA TYR A 87 5.00 -12.38 -22.42
C TYR A 87 5.34 -11.77 -23.79
#